data_AF-A0A1Z5RFI1-F1
#
_entry.id   AF-A0A1Z5RFI1-F1
#
_cell.length_a   1.000
_cell.length_b   1.000
_cell.length_c   1.000
_cell.angle_alpha   90.00
_cell.angle_beta   90.00
_cell.angle_gamma   90.00
#
_symmetry.space_group_name_H-M   'P 1'
#
loop_
_entity.id
_entity.type
_entity.pdbx_description
1 polymer ?
#
loop_
_entity_poly.entity_id
_entity_poly.type
_entity_poly.pdbx_seq_one_letter_code
_entity_poly.pdbx_strand_id
1 'polypeptide(L)'
;MGKMRRESRELVNLDTTALVAIVSGISNGGVGKLMATPEAETRARFKCNYKFVMDQAQPELQFPILIDLGKAVEGKQCIICETVNLEFKEIVSMCGGAEENIRARHLLKQLTTVPDSPSTRMMDLPTTRKLAMKTKIVFGTGDYWRAPTLTANMGFVRAVSQYGLPLLTIEHRPRALIGL
;
A
#
# COMPACT_ATOMS: atom_id res chain seq x y z
N MET A 1 -2.83 28.62 31.55
CA MET A 1 -3.13 27.33 30.87
C MET A 1 -2.98 27.54 29.36
N GLY A 2 -1.82 27.24 28.80
CA GLY A 2 -1.56 27.44 27.37
C GLY A 2 -2.31 26.39 26.54
N LYS A 3 -3.23 26.83 25.69
CA LYS A 3 -3.75 25.99 24.61
C LYS A 3 -2.59 25.70 23.67
N MET A 4 -1.99 24.52 23.78
CA MET A 4 -1.13 23.97 22.72
C MET A 4 -1.96 23.96 21.44
N ARG A 5 -1.62 24.84 20.49
CA ARG A 5 -2.06 24.69 19.11
C ARG A 5 -1.52 23.33 18.68
N ARG A 6 -2.42 22.36 18.49
CA ARG A 6 -2.11 21.11 17.81
C ARG A 6 -1.73 21.55 16.40
N GLU A 7 -0.44 21.60 16.08
CA GLU A 7 0.02 21.78 14.72
C GLU A 7 -0.77 20.79 13.86
N SER A 8 -1.42 21.27 12.80
CA SER A 8 -2.16 20.43 11.88
C SER A 8 -1.15 19.46 11.25
N ARG A 9 -1.00 18.27 11.83
CA ARG A 9 -0.18 17.22 11.23
C ARG A 9 -0.80 16.85 9.89
N GLU A 10 -0.02 16.98 8.83
CA GLU A 10 -0.40 16.47 7.53
C GLU A 10 -0.65 14.95 7.62
N LEU A 11 -1.74 14.50 7.00
CA LEU A 11 -2.15 13.11 7.00
C LEU A 11 -1.79 12.47 5.66
N VAL A 12 -1.42 11.19 5.69
CA VAL A 12 -1.33 10.33 4.49
C VAL A 12 -2.16 9.10 4.74
N ASN A 13 -3.03 8.77 3.80
CA ASN A 13 -3.80 7.54 3.80
C ASN A 13 -3.00 6.46 3.08
N LEU A 14 -2.65 5.37 3.76
CA LEU A 14 -1.91 4.27 3.15
C LEU A 14 -2.90 3.20 2.71
N ASP A 15 -2.90 2.87 1.43
CA ASP A 15 -3.67 1.73 0.97
C ASP A 15 -2.94 0.40 1.24
N THR A 16 -3.62 -0.71 0.97
CA THR A 16 -3.06 -2.05 1.13
C THR A 16 -1.77 -2.25 0.34
N THR A 17 -1.67 -1.68 -0.87
CA THR A 17 -0.48 -1.82 -1.73
C THR A 17 0.74 -1.10 -1.14
N ALA A 18 0.53 0.04 -0.48
CA ALA A 18 1.58 0.76 0.24
C ALA A 18 2.09 -0.06 1.43
N LEU A 19 1.18 -0.65 2.23
CA LEU A 19 1.58 -1.49 3.35
C LEU A 19 2.37 -2.73 2.89
N VAL A 20 1.92 -3.39 1.82
CA VAL A 20 2.64 -4.51 1.19
C VAL A 20 4.02 -4.07 0.72
N ALA A 21 4.13 -2.90 0.09
CA ALA A 21 5.41 -2.38 -0.37
C ALA A 21 6.39 -2.08 0.76
N ILE A 22 5.91 -1.57 1.90
CA ILE A 22 6.75 -1.30 3.07
C ILE A 22 7.33 -2.60 3.65
N VAL A 23 6.53 -3.67 3.73
CA VAL A 23 6.95 -4.90 4.44
C VAL A 23 7.54 -5.98 3.53
N SER A 24 7.35 -5.85 2.21
CA SER A 24 7.82 -6.81 1.21
C SER A 24 9.28 -7.16 1.40
N GLY A 25 9.61 -8.45 1.27
CA GLY A 25 10.99 -8.90 1.23
C GLY A 25 11.79 -8.28 0.08
N ILE A 26 11.16 -7.91 -1.05
CA ILE A 26 11.82 -7.17 -2.13
C ILE A 26 12.38 -5.86 -1.59
N SER A 27 11.52 -5.05 -0.97
CA SER A 27 11.88 -3.72 -0.46
C SER A 27 12.86 -3.76 0.73
N ASN A 28 13.03 -4.91 1.37
CA ASN A 28 13.79 -5.08 2.60
C ASN A 28 15.01 -5.99 2.40
N GLY A 29 15.68 -5.88 1.24
CA GLY A 29 16.96 -6.55 0.97
C GLY A 29 16.87 -8.03 0.59
N GLY A 30 15.67 -8.59 0.46
CA GLY A 30 15.43 -9.98 0.06
C GLY A 30 15.71 -10.27 -1.42
N VAL A 31 15.99 -9.24 -2.24
CA VAL A 31 16.30 -9.42 -3.67
C VAL A 31 17.50 -10.33 -3.89
N GLY A 32 18.57 -10.20 -3.10
CA GLY A 32 19.74 -11.07 -3.24
C GLY A 32 19.40 -12.56 -3.06
N LYS A 33 18.62 -12.87 -2.01
CA LYS A 33 18.13 -14.24 -1.77
C LYS A 33 17.22 -14.72 -2.90
N LEU A 34 16.29 -13.87 -3.35
CA LEU A 34 15.38 -14.17 -4.45
C LEU A 34 16.10 -14.48 -5.76
N MET A 35 17.16 -13.72 -6.10
CA MET A 35 17.95 -13.93 -7.31
C MET A 35 18.89 -15.14 -7.20
N ALA A 36 19.30 -15.51 -5.99
CA ALA A 36 20.12 -16.69 -5.74
C ALA A 36 19.30 -18.00 -5.75
N THR A 37 17.99 -17.94 -5.53
CA THR A 37 17.10 -19.11 -5.60
C THR A 37 17.00 -19.61 -7.04
N PRO A 38 17.16 -20.93 -7.31
CA PRO A 38 17.02 -21.48 -8.66
C PRO A 38 15.72 -21.09 -9.34
N GLU A 39 15.77 -20.80 -10.65
CA GLU A 39 14.60 -20.37 -11.43
C GLU A 39 13.45 -21.40 -11.37
N ALA A 40 13.75 -22.70 -11.37
CA ALA A 40 12.74 -23.74 -11.25
C ALA A 40 11.93 -23.62 -9.95
N GLU A 41 12.59 -23.30 -8.84
CA GLU A 41 11.98 -23.15 -7.52
C GLU A 41 11.15 -21.85 -7.44
N THR A 42 11.69 -20.74 -7.92
CA THR A 42 10.95 -19.46 -7.95
C THR A 42 9.75 -19.51 -8.89
N ARG A 43 9.85 -20.21 -10.04
CA ARG A 43 8.70 -20.46 -10.92
C ARG A 43 7.65 -21.35 -10.28
N ALA A 44 8.05 -22.42 -9.60
CA ALA A 44 7.11 -23.28 -8.87
C ALA A 44 6.37 -22.50 -7.77
N ARG A 45 7.09 -21.62 -7.06
CA ARG A 45 6.56 -20.79 -5.98
C ARG A 45 5.59 -19.72 -6.48
N PHE A 46 6.00 -18.91 -7.45
CA PHE A 46 5.21 -17.76 -7.90
C PHE A 46 4.24 -18.09 -9.05
N LYS A 47 4.37 -19.25 -9.69
CA LYS A 47 3.48 -19.72 -10.76
C LYS A 47 3.32 -18.66 -11.87
N CYS A 48 2.08 -18.33 -12.23
CA CYS A 48 1.79 -17.30 -13.23
C CYS A 48 2.27 -15.89 -12.83
N ASN A 49 2.58 -15.65 -11.55
CA ASN A 49 3.09 -14.36 -11.07
C ASN A 49 4.63 -14.26 -11.12
N TYR A 50 5.35 -15.29 -11.56
CA TYR A 50 6.82 -15.29 -11.61
C TYR A 50 7.37 -14.03 -12.28
N LYS A 51 6.93 -13.74 -13.51
CA LYS A 51 7.40 -12.56 -14.24
C LYS A 51 7.10 -11.26 -13.51
N PHE A 52 5.90 -11.14 -12.94
CA PHE A 52 5.48 -9.96 -12.18
C PHE A 52 6.35 -9.71 -10.95
N VAL A 53 6.73 -10.76 -10.21
CA VAL A 53 7.61 -10.66 -9.04
C VAL A 53 9.04 -10.29 -9.46
N MET A 54 9.57 -10.95 -10.50
CA MET A 54 10.94 -10.70 -10.96
C MET A 54 11.12 -9.30 -11.56
N ASP A 55 10.13 -8.81 -12.31
CA ASP A 55 10.13 -7.46 -12.89
C ASP A 55 10.14 -6.35 -11.81
N GLN A 56 9.77 -6.66 -10.55
CA GLN A 56 9.84 -5.74 -9.42
C GLN A 56 11.16 -5.78 -8.66
N ALA A 57 11.84 -6.92 -8.68
CA ALA A 57 13.06 -7.13 -7.91
C ALA A 57 14.27 -6.43 -8.54
N GLN A 58 14.40 -6.46 -9.87
CA GLN A 58 15.54 -5.84 -10.57
C GLN A 58 15.62 -4.32 -10.34
N PRO A 59 14.53 -3.54 -10.46
CA PRO A 59 14.58 -2.09 -10.21
C PRO A 59 14.86 -1.72 -8.76
N GLU A 60 14.59 -2.62 -7.79
CA GLU A 60 14.81 -2.35 -6.37
C GLU A 60 16.30 -2.20 -6.03
N LEU A 61 17.19 -2.91 -6.75
CA LEU A 61 18.64 -2.82 -6.54
C LEU A 61 19.20 -1.43 -6.88
N GLN A 62 18.57 -0.73 -7.82
CA GLN A 62 19.00 0.59 -8.29
C GLN A 62 18.19 1.72 -7.64
N PHE A 63 16.91 1.49 -7.42
CA PHE A 63 15.96 2.46 -6.90
C PHE A 63 15.19 1.85 -5.72
N PRO A 64 15.76 1.85 -4.50
CA PRO A 64 15.11 1.27 -3.33
C PRO A 64 13.81 2.01 -2.99
N ILE A 65 12.69 1.29 -2.99
CA ILE A 65 11.37 1.92 -2.85
C ILE A 65 11.15 2.53 -1.46
N LEU A 66 11.81 2.02 -0.42
CA LEU A 66 11.67 2.55 0.94
C LEU A 66 12.18 3.99 1.07
N ILE A 67 13.10 4.43 0.20
CA ILE A 67 13.56 5.83 0.15
C ILE A 67 12.40 6.72 -0.33
N ASP A 68 11.72 6.32 -1.40
CA ASP A 68 10.60 7.07 -1.97
C ASP A 68 9.40 7.10 -1.02
N LEU A 69 9.07 5.94 -0.43
CA LEU A 69 7.99 5.83 0.55
C LEU A 69 8.29 6.61 1.82
N GLY A 70 9.55 6.60 2.28
CA GLY A 70 9.99 7.39 3.42
C GLY A 70 9.77 8.89 3.20
N LYS A 71 10.19 9.43 2.05
CA LYS A 71 9.94 10.82 1.67
C LYS A 71 8.44 11.15 1.57
N ALA A 72 7.63 10.20 1.08
CA ALA A 72 6.19 10.41 0.95
C ALA A 72 5.50 10.62 2.31
N VAL A 73 5.99 9.96 3.36
CA VAL A 73 5.38 9.98 4.71
C VAL A 73 6.16 10.80 5.74
N GLU A 74 7.33 11.34 5.39
CA GLU A 74 8.19 12.11 6.29
C GLU A 74 7.43 13.30 6.90
N GLY A 75 7.46 13.40 8.24
CA GLY A 75 6.77 14.45 8.99
C GLY A 75 5.24 14.32 9.06
N LYS A 76 4.66 13.28 8.45
CA LYS A 76 3.20 13.09 8.33
C LYS A 76 2.70 12.00 9.27
N GLN A 77 1.42 12.09 9.63
CA GLN A 77 0.74 11.02 10.35
C GLN A 77 0.09 10.06 9.35
N CYS A 78 0.51 8.80 9.38
CA CYS A 78 0.00 7.73 8.54
C CYS A 78 -1.29 7.15 9.11
N ILE A 79 -2.35 7.15 8.32
CA ILE A 79 -3.64 6.54 8.64
C ILE A 79 -3.93 5.38 7.69
N ILE A 80 -4.69 4.39 8.18
CA ILE A 80 -5.29 3.32 7.39
C ILE A 80 -6.74 3.14 7.82
N CYS A 81 -7.62 2.75 6.92
CA CYS A 81 -8.99 2.41 7.29
C CYS A 81 -9.10 0.94 7.76
N GLU A 82 -10.22 0.57 8.39
CA GLU A 82 -10.46 -0.78 8.91
C GLU A 82 -10.38 -1.83 7.80
N THR A 83 -10.95 -1.52 6.62
CA THR A 83 -10.86 -2.37 5.43
C THR A 83 -9.40 -2.67 5.03
N VAL A 84 -8.50 -1.66 5.05
CA VAL A 84 -7.07 -1.86 4.75
C VAL A 84 -6.40 -2.69 5.82
N ASN A 85 -6.69 -2.43 7.09
CA ASN A 85 -6.10 -3.17 8.21
C ASN A 85 -6.42 -4.67 8.14
N LEU A 86 -7.67 -5.02 7.86
CA LEU A 86 -8.11 -6.41 7.70
C LEU A 86 -7.47 -7.06 6.47
N GLU A 87 -7.55 -6.41 5.31
CA GLU A 87 -7.00 -6.94 4.06
C GLU A 87 -5.49 -7.17 4.15
N PHE A 88 -4.76 -6.22 4.73
CA PHE A 88 -3.32 -6.33 4.87
C PHE A 88 -2.92 -7.51 5.76
N LYS A 89 -3.64 -7.72 6.88
CA LYS A 89 -3.41 -8.87 7.76
C LYS A 89 -3.66 -10.20 7.04
N GLU A 90 -4.74 -10.29 6.27
CA GLU A 90 -5.05 -11.48 5.46
C GLU A 90 -3.96 -11.75 4.43
N ILE A 91 -3.54 -10.74 3.66
CA ILE A 91 -2.49 -10.88 2.64
C ILE A 91 -1.17 -11.35 3.26
N VAL A 92 -0.72 -10.72 4.35
CA VAL A 92 0.53 -11.09 5.00
C VAL A 92 0.44 -12.50 5.63
N SER A 93 -0.72 -12.88 6.17
CA SER A 93 -0.93 -14.23 6.70
C SER A 93 -0.90 -15.30 5.62
N MET A 94 -1.41 -15.02 4.41
CA MET A 94 -1.49 -16.00 3.32
C MET A 94 -0.20 -16.07 2.50
N CYS A 95 0.46 -14.94 2.27
CA CYS A 95 1.56 -14.83 1.30
C CYS A 95 2.91 -14.48 1.95
N GLY A 96 2.90 -13.94 3.16
CA GLY A 96 4.10 -13.44 3.83
C GLY A 96 4.94 -14.53 4.50
N GLY A 97 6.26 -14.36 4.46
CA GLY A 97 7.22 -15.17 5.21
C GLY A 97 7.39 -14.69 6.64
N ALA A 98 8.26 -15.34 7.43
CA ALA A 98 8.49 -14.99 8.83
C ALA A 98 8.88 -13.50 9.01
N GLU A 99 9.82 -13.03 8.20
CA GLU A 99 10.34 -11.65 8.25
C GLU A 99 9.29 -10.61 7.81
N GLU A 100 8.52 -10.91 6.77
CA GLU A 100 7.43 -10.02 6.30
C GLU A 100 6.31 -9.92 7.36
N ASN A 101 6.01 -11.03 8.04
CA ASN A 101 5.08 -11.06 9.16
C ASN A 101 5.57 -10.24 10.36
N ILE A 102 6.87 -10.31 10.69
CA ILE A 102 7.48 -9.50 11.75
C ILE A 102 7.36 -8.02 11.41
N ARG A 103 7.75 -7.61 10.19
CA ARG A 103 7.65 -6.22 9.73
C ARG A 103 6.21 -5.72 9.71
N ALA A 104 5.25 -6.55 9.27
CA ALA A 104 3.83 -6.19 9.28
C ALA A 104 3.30 -5.90 10.70
N ARG A 105 3.63 -6.75 11.68
CA ARG A 105 3.26 -6.51 13.08
C ARG A 105 3.89 -5.24 13.63
N HIS A 106 5.12 -4.92 13.25
CA HIS A 106 5.78 -3.69 13.67
C HIS A 106 5.15 -2.45 13.03
N LEU A 107 4.93 -2.49 11.72
CA LEU A 107 4.30 -1.42 10.95
C LEU A 107 2.92 -1.07 11.50
N LEU A 108 2.06 -2.06 11.73
CA LEU A 108 0.71 -1.84 12.24
C LEU A 108 0.67 -1.12 13.61
N LYS A 109 1.71 -1.24 14.44
CA LYS A 109 1.80 -0.51 15.71
C LYS A 109 2.11 0.98 15.53
N GLN A 110 2.63 1.37 14.37
CA GLN A 110 2.98 2.77 14.07
C GLN A 110 1.84 3.52 13.34
N LEU A 111 0.86 2.79 12.80
CA LEU A 111 -0.23 3.36 12.01
C LEU A 111 -1.45 3.68 12.88
N THR A 112 -2.16 4.75 12.53
CA THR A 112 -3.47 5.03 13.12
C THR A 112 -4.55 4.36 12.29
N THR A 113 -5.28 3.39 12.86
CA THR A 113 -6.47 2.85 12.21
C THR A 113 -7.65 3.79 12.44
N VAL A 114 -8.34 4.20 11.38
CA VAL A 114 -9.57 5.01 11.41
C VAL A 114 -10.76 4.19 10.92
N PRO A 115 -12.00 4.52 11.31
CA PRO A 115 -13.18 3.85 10.79
C PRO A 115 -13.30 4.00 9.27
N ASP A 116 -13.91 3.01 8.61
CA ASP A 116 -14.26 3.12 7.19
C ASP A 116 -15.27 4.27 6.97
N SER A 117 -14.75 5.45 6.59
CA SER A 117 -15.50 6.70 6.49
C SER A 117 -15.40 7.29 5.08
N PRO A 118 -15.88 6.60 4.04
CA PRO A 118 -15.73 7.08 2.68
C PRO A 118 -16.57 8.34 2.42
N SER A 119 -15.99 9.28 1.68
CA SER A 119 -16.71 10.49 1.26
C SER A 119 -17.92 10.16 0.38
N THR A 120 -18.98 10.95 0.54
CA THR A 120 -20.22 10.80 -0.26
C THR A 120 -19.92 10.83 -1.76
N ARG A 121 -19.09 11.78 -2.22
CA ARG A 121 -18.72 11.90 -3.63
C ARG A 121 -18.06 10.65 -4.21
N MET A 122 -17.26 9.93 -3.42
CA MET A 122 -16.68 8.65 -3.84
C MET A 122 -17.75 7.56 -3.88
N MET A 123 -18.62 7.54 -2.88
CA MET A 123 -19.67 6.53 -2.76
C MET A 123 -20.75 6.63 -3.83
N ASP A 124 -21.02 7.83 -4.35
CA ASP A 124 -21.99 8.07 -5.43
C ASP A 124 -21.53 7.54 -6.81
N LEU A 125 -20.23 7.23 -6.99
CA LEU A 125 -19.75 6.61 -8.22
C LEU A 125 -20.32 5.20 -8.41
N PRO A 126 -20.54 4.73 -9.64
CA PRO A 126 -21.03 3.37 -9.87
C PRO A 126 -20.01 2.33 -9.41
N THR A 127 -20.49 1.25 -8.79
CA THR A 127 -19.64 0.09 -8.48
C THR A 127 -19.46 -0.74 -9.75
N THR A 128 -18.21 -0.88 -10.20
CA THR A 128 -17.85 -1.68 -11.39
C THR A 128 -16.65 -2.55 -11.08
N ARG A 129 -16.22 -3.40 -12.02
CA ARG A 129 -14.96 -4.16 -11.87
C ARG A 129 -13.74 -3.24 -11.65
N LYS A 130 -13.72 -2.06 -12.29
CA LYS A 130 -12.63 -1.07 -12.14
C LYS A 130 -12.81 -0.17 -10.91
N LEU A 131 -14.05 0.03 -10.47
CA LEU A 131 -14.44 0.81 -9.29
C LEU A 131 -15.03 -0.11 -8.22
N ALA A 132 -14.22 -1.07 -7.77
CA ALA A 132 -14.66 -2.03 -6.77
C ALA A 132 -15.00 -1.34 -5.44
N MET A 133 -16.05 -1.82 -4.77
CA MET A 133 -16.56 -1.23 -3.52
C MET A 133 -15.47 -1.08 -2.45
N LYS A 134 -14.64 -2.10 -2.27
CA LYS A 134 -13.53 -2.10 -1.31
C LYS A 134 -12.55 -0.95 -1.60
N THR A 135 -12.14 -0.77 -2.85
CA THR A 135 -11.23 0.31 -3.25
C THR A 135 -11.89 1.68 -3.13
N LYS A 136 -13.21 1.80 -3.38
CA LYS A 136 -13.97 3.02 -3.08
C LYS A 136 -13.93 3.38 -1.59
N ILE A 137 -14.04 2.40 -0.69
CA ILE A 137 -13.94 2.64 0.77
C ILE A 137 -12.57 3.22 1.12
N VAL A 138 -11.49 2.63 0.61
CA VAL A 138 -10.12 3.07 0.91
C VAL A 138 -9.83 4.49 0.42
N PHE A 139 -10.06 4.75 -0.87
CA PHE A 139 -9.81 6.07 -1.44
C PHE A 139 -10.81 7.11 -0.96
N GLY A 140 -12.06 6.72 -0.73
CA GLY A 140 -13.09 7.59 -0.15
C GLY A 140 -12.75 8.00 1.27
N THR A 141 -12.13 7.11 2.06
CA THR A 141 -11.70 7.45 3.42
C THR A 141 -10.54 8.44 3.38
N GLY A 142 -9.53 8.22 2.52
CA GLY A 142 -8.47 9.22 2.30
C GLY A 142 -9.03 10.57 1.87
N ASP A 143 -10.01 10.56 0.97
CA ASP A 143 -10.71 11.75 0.52
C ASP A 143 -11.46 12.49 1.64
N TYR A 144 -12.21 11.77 2.48
CA TYR A 144 -12.90 12.33 3.65
C TYR A 144 -11.96 13.05 4.61
N TRP A 145 -10.81 12.42 4.91
CA TRP A 145 -9.79 12.98 5.80
C TRP A 145 -8.90 14.05 5.12
N ARG A 146 -9.13 14.35 3.84
CA ARG A 146 -8.27 15.21 3.01
C ARG A 146 -6.80 14.77 3.02
N ALA A 147 -6.58 13.47 3.12
CA ALA A 147 -5.28 12.84 3.16
C ALA A 147 -4.96 12.23 1.78
N PRO A 148 -3.84 12.61 1.13
CA PRO A 148 -3.41 11.95 -0.09
C PRO A 148 -3.29 10.44 0.12
N THR A 149 -3.85 9.66 -0.80
CA THR A 149 -3.75 8.19 -0.74
C THR A 149 -2.47 7.73 -1.43
N LEU A 150 -1.56 7.13 -0.66
CA LEU A 150 -0.35 6.49 -1.17
C LEU A 150 -0.71 5.10 -1.72
N THR A 151 -0.46 4.87 -3.01
CA THR A 151 -0.99 3.70 -3.73
C THR A 151 -0.16 3.30 -4.95
N ALA A 152 -0.19 2.01 -5.30
CA ALA A 152 0.22 1.49 -6.61
C ALA A 152 -0.98 1.23 -7.55
N ASN A 153 -2.22 1.41 -7.09
CA ASN A 153 -3.44 1.12 -7.85
C ASN A 153 -3.86 2.31 -8.74
N MET A 154 -2.97 2.69 -9.66
CA MET A 154 -3.25 3.79 -10.60
C MET A 154 -4.36 3.45 -11.60
N GLY A 155 -4.72 2.17 -11.75
CA GLY A 155 -5.90 1.75 -12.51
C GLY A 155 -7.19 2.31 -11.92
N PHE A 156 -7.35 2.22 -10.60
CA PHE A 156 -8.50 2.81 -9.90
C PHE A 156 -8.49 4.33 -9.98
N VAL A 157 -7.34 4.97 -9.74
CA VAL A 157 -7.20 6.44 -9.81
C VAL A 157 -7.63 6.98 -11.17
N ARG A 158 -7.15 6.35 -12.27
CA ARG A 158 -7.56 6.72 -13.63
C ARG A 158 -9.04 6.48 -13.88
N ALA A 159 -9.59 5.37 -13.41
CA ALA A 159 -11.01 5.07 -13.57
C ALA A 159 -11.88 6.12 -12.86
N VAL A 160 -11.55 6.52 -11.64
CA VAL A 160 -12.27 7.57 -10.90
C VAL A 160 -12.16 8.93 -11.59
N SER A 161 -10.97 9.28 -12.12
CA SER A 161 -10.78 10.52 -12.88
C SER A 161 -11.65 10.61 -14.14
N GLN A 162 -11.99 9.47 -14.78
CA GLN A 162 -12.91 9.44 -15.93
C GLN A 162 -14.34 9.85 -15.58
N TYR A 163 -14.71 9.78 -14.29
CA TYR A 163 -15.99 10.27 -13.78
C TYR A 163 -15.91 11.74 -13.30
N GLY A 164 -14.84 12.47 -13.64
CA GLY A 164 -14.70 13.89 -13.27
C GLY A 164 -14.36 14.14 -11.80
N LEU A 165 -13.88 13.11 -11.08
CA LEU A 165 -13.58 13.17 -9.66
C LEU A 165 -12.06 13.01 -9.44
N PRO A 166 -11.24 14.07 -9.45
CA PRO A 166 -9.83 13.94 -9.11
C PRO A 166 -9.66 13.61 -7.63
N LEU A 167 -8.67 12.76 -7.33
CA LEU A 167 -8.27 12.34 -5.99
C LEU A 167 -6.87 12.86 -5.68
N LEU A 168 -6.61 13.18 -4.41
CA LEU A 168 -5.26 13.41 -3.92
C LEU A 168 -4.57 12.05 -3.76
N THR A 169 -3.53 11.80 -4.55
CA THR A 169 -2.82 10.51 -4.56
C THR A 169 -1.32 10.70 -4.66
N ILE A 170 -0.58 9.81 -4.04
CA ILE A 170 0.86 9.67 -4.20
C ILE A 170 1.10 8.29 -4.82
N GLU A 171 1.65 8.24 -6.03
CA GLU A 171 1.93 6.97 -6.70
C GLU A 171 3.22 6.36 -6.14
N HIS A 172 3.21 5.04 -5.96
CA HIS A 172 4.43 4.26 -5.79
C HIS A 172 4.45 3.03 -6.69
N ARG A 173 5.64 2.48 -6.91
CA ARG A 173 5.85 1.25 -7.70
C ARG A 173 5.25 0.03 -6.97
N PRO A 174 4.65 -0.93 -7.69
CA PRO A 174 4.10 -2.13 -7.07
C PRO A 174 5.21 -3.01 -6.48
N ARG A 175 4.89 -3.70 -5.39
CA ARG A 175 5.76 -4.65 -4.70
C ARG A 175 4.96 -5.88 -4.28
N ALA A 176 5.57 -7.06 -4.40
CA ALA A 176 5.00 -8.33 -4.03
C ALA A 176 5.62 -8.84 -2.72
N LEU A 177 4.85 -9.56 -1.92
CA LEU A 177 5.44 -10.40 -0.86
C LEU A 177 6.12 -11.61 -1.52
N ILE A 178 7.31 -11.96 -1.04
CA ILE A 178 8.10 -13.06 -1.60
C ILE A 178 8.10 -14.29 -0.69
N GLY A 179 7.83 -14.10 0.60
CA GLY A 179 7.77 -15.14 1.62
C GLY A 179 9.05 -15.96 1.81
N LEU A 180 10.18 -15.44 1.33
CA LEU A 180 11.50 -16.06 1.45
C LEU A 180 12.11 -15.80 2.83
#